data_AF-A0A7G8VCX7-F1
#
_entry.id   AF-A0A7G8VCX7-F1
#
_cell.length_a   1.000
_cell.length_b   1.000
_cell.length_c   1.000
_cell.angle_alpha   90.00
_cell.angle_beta   90.00
_cell.angle_gamma   90.00
#
_symmetry.space_group_name_H-M   'P 1'
#
loop_
_entity.id
_entity.type
_entity.pdbx_description
1 polymer ?
#
loop_
_entity_poly.entity_id
_entity_poly.type
_entity_poly.pdbx_seq_one_letter_code
_entity_poly.pdbx_strand_id
1 'polypeptide(L)'
;MNTNNTTPWHPVARAADLRPGANIVAGFAEGQELALWRAADGTAQAWENRCPHRSVRFTLGQVIENRLACAYHGWQYAAGSGQCTRIPAHPAMQAPRNVCAKTFNVAEAAGMLWVHLSPETHIAPTELANAVPAGWNFCRTLTVRAPASTVRKMLARHGLVADAASGAWRGQLDEVNTAALVLDAQPSLAFVHFWSDAHPAGHAMTVLHVAVRRLRSEIEAFPKD
;
A
#
# COMPACT_ATOMS: atom_id res chain seq x y z
N MET A 1 -25.25 12.76 14.28
CA MET A 1 -23.77 12.75 14.27
C MET A 1 -23.34 11.31 14.13
N ASN A 2 -23.05 10.84 12.90
CA ASN A 2 -22.54 9.49 12.66
C ASN A 2 -21.06 9.62 12.31
N THR A 3 -20.19 9.43 13.30
CA THR A 3 -18.74 9.36 13.11
C THR A 3 -18.22 8.10 13.78
N ASN A 4 -18.54 6.93 13.22
CA ASN A 4 -17.67 5.76 13.38
C ASN A 4 -16.40 6.05 12.57
N ASN A 5 -15.53 6.90 13.12
CA ASN A 5 -14.28 7.31 12.49
C ASN A 5 -13.17 6.32 12.85
N THR A 6 -13.36 5.05 12.46
CA THR A 6 -12.22 4.14 12.30
C THR A 6 -11.65 4.43 10.92
N THR A 7 -10.54 5.17 10.84
CA THR A 7 -9.81 5.34 9.57
C THR A 7 -9.66 3.98 8.89
N PRO A 8 -9.93 3.84 7.58
CA PRO A 8 -9.90 2.53 6.95
C PRO A 8 -8.45 2.02 6.77
N TRP A 9 -8.30 0.71 6.70
CA TRP A 9 -7.04 0.09 6.28
C TRP A 9 -6.85 0.25 4.77
N HIS A 10 -5.67 0.71 4.35
CA HIS A 10 -5.36 1.04 2.96
C HIS A 10 -4.51 -0.04 2.30
N PRO A 11 -4.91 -0.63 1.16
CA PRO A 11 -4.11 -1.64 0.45
C PRO A 11 -3.02 -0.95 -0.36
N VAL A 12 -1.83 -0.77 0.21
CA VAL A 12 -0.80 0.15 -0.33
C VAL A 12 0.17 -0.48 -1.32
N ALA A 13 0.44 -1.78 -1.20
CA ALA A 13 1.38 -2.51 -2.05
C ALA A 13 1.15 -4.02 -1.94
N ARG A 14 1.65 -4.80 -2.90
CA ARG A 14 1.67 -6.25 -2.73
C ARG A 14 2.69 -6.63 -1.67
N ALA A 15 2.33 -7.60 -0.82
CA ALA A 15 3.24 -8.14 0.18
C ALA A 15 4.52 -8.73 -0.44
N ALA A 16 4.40 -9.29 -1.65
CA ALA A 16 5.50 -9.89 -2.41
C ALA A 16 6.47 -8.87 -3.04
N ASP A 17 6.11 -7.59 -3.15
CA ASP A 17 6.99 -6.56 -3.71
C ASP A 17 8.09 -6.16 -2.71
N LEU A 18 7.91 -6.48 -1.43
CA LEU A 18 8.88 -6.23 -0.36
C LEU A 18 9.66 -7.50 -0.06
N ARG A 19 10.95 -7.51 -0.40
CA ARG A 19 11.86 -8.60 -0.07
C ARG A 19 12.50 -8.31 1.29
N PRO A 20 12.47 -9.27 2.25
CA PRO A 20 13.08 -9.11 3.56
C PRO A 20 14.52 -8.59 3.49
N GLY A 21 14.81 -7.51 4.23
CA GLY A 21 16.16 -6.97 4.35
C GLY A 21 16.75 -6.33 3.09
N ALA A 22 16.00 -6.21 1.98
CA ALA A 22 16.60 -5.95 0.67
C ALA A 22 16.12 -4.69 -0.06
N ASN A 23 14.84 -4.32 0.02
CA ASN A 23 14.33 -3.15 -0.71
C ASN A 23 13.32 -2.33 0.08
N ILE A 24 13.15 -1.09 -0.38
CA ILE A 24 12.20 -0.10 0.13
C ILE A 24 11.31 0.29 -1.06
N VAL A 25 10.00 0.18 -0.90
CA VAL A 25 8.99 0.50 -1.90
C VAL A 25 8.27 1.78 -1.48
N ALA A 26 8.07 2.69 -2.44
CA ALA A 26 7.25 3.88 -2.21
C ALA A 26 5.76 3.50 -2.18
N GLY A 27 5.05 3.94 -1.15
CA GLY A 27 3.60 3.79 -1.02
C GLY A 27 2.92 5.14 -0.80
N PHE A 28 1.59 5.15 -0.93
CA PHE A 28 0.76 6.32 -0.66
C PHE A 28 -0.54 5.90 0.00
N ALA A 29 -1.09 6.72 0.90
CA ALA A 29 -2.45 6.59 1.41
C ALA A 29 -2.94 7.96 1.86
N GLU A 30 -4.08 8.42 1.36
CA GLU A 30 -4.71 9.70 1.74
C GLU A 30 -3.76 10.91 1.75
N GLY A 31 -2.85 11.00 0.78
CA GLY A 31 -1.84 12.05 0.67
C GLY A 31 -0.57 11.82 1.50
N GLN A 32 -0.53 10.81 2.38
CA GLN A 32 0.66 10.41 3.12
C GLN A 32 1.60 9.59 2.22
N GLU A 33 2.82 10.10 2.00
CA GLU A 33 3.90 9.33 1.34
C GLU A 33 4.51 8.33 2.33
N LEU A 34 4.63 7.07 1.92
CA LEU A 34 5.08 5.96 2.75
C LEU A 34 6.40 5.36 2.25
N ALA A 35 7.25 4.96 3.18
CA ALA A 35 8.37 4.05 2.94
C ALA A 35 7.97 2.66 3.46
N LEU A 36 7.72 1.75 2.53
CA LEU A 36 7.32 0.38 2.80
C LEU A 36 8.54 -0.53 2.69
N TRP A 37 8.86 -1.29 3.73
CA TRP A 37 10.03 -2.17 3.73
C TRP A 37 9.84 -3.35 4.67
N ARG A 38 10.71 -4.36 4.57
CA ARG A 38 10.74 -5.48 5.51
C ARG A 38 12.06 -5.53 6.22
N ALA A 39 12.00 -5.68 7.54
CA ALA A 39 13.14 -6.06 8.34
C ALA A 39 13.68 -7.43 7.86
N ALA A 40 14.93 -7.76 8.21
CA ALA A 40 15.55 -9.02 7.83
C ALA A 40 14.81 -10.24 8.41
N ASP A 41 14.14 -10.07 9.56
CA ASP A 41 13.26 -11.08 10.16
C ASP A 41 11.90 -11.26 9.42
N GLY A 42 11.66 -10.50 8.35
CA GLY A 42 10.45 -10.55 7.54
C GLY A 42 9.34 -9.60 7.98
N THR A 43 9.47 -8.94 9.14
CA THR A 43 8.45 -8.03 9.67
C THR A 43 8.26 -6.83 8.73
N ALA A 44 7.03 -6.67 8.22
CA ALA A 44 6.68 -5.53 7.38
C ALA A 44 6.63 -4.22 8.17
N GLN A 45 7.02 -3.14 7.52
CA GLN A 45 7.13 -1.80 8.08
C GLN A 45 6.51 -0.80 7.10
N ALA A 46 5.73 0.13 7.62
CA ALA A 46 5.22 1.28 6.86
C ALA A 46 5.53 2.54 7.64
N TRP A 47 6.43 3.36 7.11
CA TRP A 47 6.87 4.59 7.77
C TRP A 47 6.46 5.79 6.95
N GLU A 48 6.37 6.96 7.59
CA GLU A 48 6.40 8.23 6.86
C GLU A 48 7.68 8.25 6.01
N ASN A 49 7.58 8.59 4.72
CA ASN A 49 8.73 8.63 3.83
C ASN A 49 9.59 9.89 4.07
N ARG A 50 9.99 10.13 5.30
CA ARG A 50 10.67 11.35 5.74
C ARG A 50 11.61 11.08 6.91
N CYS A 51 12.90 11.28 6.68
CA CYS A 51 13.89 11.18 7.75
C CYS A 51 13.72 12.33 8.77
N PRO A 52 13.64 12.07 10.08
CA PRO A 52 13.43 13.11 11.09
C PRO A 52 14.62 14.07 11.24
N HIS A 53 15.80 13.74 10.68
CA HIS A 53 16.97 14.61 10.73
C HIS A 53 16.88 15.81 9.76
N ARG A 54 16.67 15.54 8.47
CA ARG A 54 16.68 16.56 7.38
C ARG A 54 15.67 16.25 6.26
N SER A 55 14.61 15.53 6.56
CA SER A 55 13.47 15.26 5.67
C SER A 55 13.74 14.48 4.39
N VAL A 56 14.95 13.95 4.18
CA VAL A 56 15.23 13.10 3.01
C VAL A 56 14.35 11.85 3.05
N ARG A 57 13.82 11.48 1.89
CA ARG A 57 12.98 10.30 1.72
C ARG A 57 13.73 9.02 2.09
N PHE A 58 13.11 8.18 2.91
CA PHE A 58 13.65 6.88 3.28
C PHE A 58 13.67 5.89 2.11
N THR A 59 12.82 6.06 1.11
CA THR A 59 12.85 5.27 -0.13
C THR A 59 14.15 5.40 -0.93
N LEU A 60 14.95 6.43 -0.69
CA LEU A 60 16.30 6.57 -1.26
C LEU A 60 17.38 5.84 -0.46
N GLY A 61 17.03 5.37 0.75
CA GLY A 61 17.95 4.74 1.69
C GLY A 61 18.16 3.25 1.44
N GLN A 62 18.60 2.55 2.48
CA GLN A 62 18.83 1.11 2.43
C GLN A 62 18.40 0.43 3.73
N VAL A 63 17.98 -0.83 3.61
CA VAL A 63 17.72 -1.69 4.77
C VAL A 63 19.05 -2.29 5.23
N ILE A 64 19.32 -2.25 6.53
CA ILE A 64 20.47 -2.84 7.17
C ILE A 64 19.96 -3.70 8.33
N GLU A 65 19.87 -5.00 8.13
CA GLU A 65 19.29 -5.94 9.08
C GLU A 65 17.85 -5.52 9.46
N ASN A 66 17.61 -5.17 10.73
CA ASN A 66 16.34 -4.70 11.26
C ASN A 66 16.32 -3.17 11.44
N ARG A 67 17.08 -2.45 10.60
CA ARG A 67 17.14 -0.99 10.58
C ARG A 67 16.98 -0.45 9.17
N LEU A 68 16.49 0.77 9.06
CA LEU A 68 16.50 1.53 7.81
C LEU A 68 17.48 2.70 7.94
N ALA A 69 18.46 2.75 7.03
CA ALA A 69 19.47 3.79 6.95
C ALA A 69 19.08 4.86 5.93
N CYS A 70 19.07 6.12 6.36
CA CYS A 70 18.81 7.26 5.48
C CYS A 70 19.98 7.50 4.50
N ALA A 71 19.67 7.74 3.22
CA ALA A 71 20.64 7.97 2.17
C ALA A 71 21.55 9.20 2.38
N TYR A 72 21.12 10.15 3.21
CA TYR A 72 21.83 11.41 3.34
C TYR A 72 23.05 11.30 4.26
N HIS A 73 22.83 10.99 5.54
CA HIS A 73 23.89 10.94 6.56
C HIS A 73 24.02 9.55 7.18
N GLY A 74 23.35 8.54 6.62
CA GLY A 74 23.39 7.16 7.09
C GLY A 74 22.76 6.93 8.47
N TRP A 75 21.98 7.88 9.01
CA TRP A 75 21.27 7.69 10.28
C TRP A 75 20.37 6.46 10.18
N GLN A 76 20.48 5.56 11.15
CA GLN A 76 19.79 4.28 11.13
C GLN A 76 18.70 4.26 12.20
N TYR A 77 17.52 3.81 11.80
CA TYR A 77 16.33 3.76 12.65
C TYR A 77 15.87 2.32 12.78
N ALA A 78 15.53 1.87 13.99
CA ALA A 78 15.10 0.51 14.26
C ALA A 78 13.69 0.23 13.73
N ALA A 79 13.48 -0.97 13.19
CA ALA A 79 12.15 -1.51 12.87
C ALA A 79 11.22 -1.47 14.09
N GLY A 80 9.92 -1.30 13.84
CA GLY A 80 8.89 -1.21 14.88
C GLY A 80 8.84 0.17 15.55
N SER A 81 9.85 0.50 16.37
CA SER A 81 9.83 1.75 17.15
C SER A 81 10.18 3.00 16.31
N GLY A 82 10.85 2.82 15.18
CA GLY A 82 11.39 3.91 14.38
C GLY A 82 12.54 4.65 15.08
N GLN A 83 13.03 4.20 16.24
CA GLN A 83 14.02 4.95 17.03
C GLN A 83 15.39 4.98 16.34
N CYS A 84 16.02 6.15 16.33
CA CYS A 84 17.40 6.29 15.87
C CYS A 84 18.33 5.47 16.77
N THR A 85 19.06 4.54 16.17
CA THR A 85 19.98 3.61 16.87
C THR A 85 21.43 3.85 16.50
N ARG A 86 21.70 4.54 15.40
CA ARG A 86 23.07 4.81 14.95
C ARG A 86 23.19 6.13 14.20
N ILE A 87 24.15 6.95 14.61
CA ILE A 87 24.57 8.18 13.95
C ILE A 87 26.00 7.95 13.44
N PRO A 88 26.23 7.68 12.15
CA PRO A 88 27.56 7.31 11.65
C PRO A 88 28.67 8.32 11.95
N ALA A 89 28.36 9.63 11.91
CA ALA A 89 29.32 10.69 12.23
C ALA A 89 29.70 10.76 13.72
N HIS A 90 28.88 10.19 14.60
CA HIS A 90 29.08 10.18 16.06
C HIS A 90 28.79 8.77 16.62
N PRO A 91 29.63 7.77 16.30
CA PRO A 91 29.31 6.37 16.58
C PRO A 91 29.22 6.02 18.07
N ALA A 92 29.88 6.80 18.94
CA ALA A 92 29.79 6.66 20.40
C ALA A 92 28.58 7.39 21.02
N MET A 93 27.87 8.21 20.24
CA MET A 93 26.72 8.96 20.73
C MET A 93 25.47 8.10 20.63
N GLN A 94 24.76 7.98 21.76
CA GLN A 94 23.40 7.47 21.75
C GLN A 94 22.46 8.59 21.30
N ALA A 95 21.66 8.34 20.26
CA ALA A 95 20.67 9.31 19.81
C ALA A 95 19.63 9.57 20.91
N PRO A 96 19.11 10.81 21.05
CA PRO A 96 18.02 11.09 21.97
C PRO A 96 16.78 10.21 21.65
N ARG A 97 16.08 9.77 22.69
CA ARG A 97 14.99 8.80 22.55
C ARG A 97 13.83 9.28 21.67
N ASN A 98 13.63 10.59 21.54
CA ASN A 98 12.58 11.20 20.74
C ASN A 98 12.95 11.36 19.25
N VAL A 99 14.17 11.00 18.83
CA VAL A 99 14.53 10.98 17.42
C VAL A 99 14.03 9.67 16.80
N CYS A 100 12.74 9.66 16.44
CA CYS A 100 12.11 8.50 15.82
C CYS A 100 11.60 8.85 14.41
N ALA A 101 11.71 7.89 13.50
CA ALA A 101 10.88 7.86 12.29
C ALA A 101 9.41 7.69 12.70
N LYS A 102 8.51 8.39 12.03
CA LYS A 102 7.07 8.17 12.22
C LYS A 102 6.68 6.86 11.55
N THR A 103 6.03 5.97 12.30
CA THR A 103 5.62 4.64 11.84
C THR A 103 4.09 4.54 11.81
N PHE A 104 3.57 3.61 11.02
CA PHE A 104 2.15 3.34 10.87
C PHE A 104 1.89 1.84 11.09
N ASN A 105 0.65 1.50 11.40
CA ASN A 105 0.24 0.11 11.59
C ASN A 105 0.23 -0.62 10.25
N VAL A 106 0.71 -1.88 10.26
CA VAL A 106 0.80 -2.73 9.07
C VAL A 106 0.10 -4.05 9.33
N ALA A 107 -0.67 -4.50 8.36
CA ALA A 107 -1.23 -5.84 8.32
C ALA A 107 -1.00 -6.48 6.96
N GLU A 108 -0.84 -7.79 6.94
CA GLU A 108 -0.72 -8.58 5.72
C GLU A 108 -1.93 -9.48 5.58
N ALA A 109 -2.66 -9.30 4.49
CA ALA A 109 -3.87 -10.07 4.21
C ALA A 109 -4.13 -10.08 2.71
N ALA A 110 -4.63 -11.20 2.19
CA ALA A 110 -4.99 -11.35 0.77
C ALA A 110 -3.86 -10.96 -0.21
N GLY A 111 -2.60 -11.25 0.14
CA GLY A 111 -1.42 -10.94 -0.68
C GLY A 111 -1.02 -9.45 -0.73
N MET A 112 -1.66 -8.61 0.09
CA MET A 112 -1.43 -7.18 0.17
C MET A 112 -0.89 -6.74 1.53
N LEU A 113 -0.14 -5.65 1.51
CA LEU A 113 0.15 -4.83 2.68
C LEU A 113 -0.96 -3.81 2.85
N TRP A 114 -1.52 -3.82 4.04
CA TRP A 114 -2.54 -2.90 4.50
C TRP A 114 -1.92 -1.96 5.52
N VAL A 115 -2.18 -0.66 5.38
CA VAL A 115 -1.65 0.37 6.29
C VAL A 115 -2.79 1.15 6.91
N HIS A 116 -2.70 1.38 8.22
CA HIS A 116 -3.61 2.27 8.94
C HIS A 116 -2.82 3.47 9.49
N LEU A 117 -3.25 4.69 9.12
CA LEU A 117 -2.47 5.92 9.30
C LEU A 117 -2.52 6.51 10.74
N SER A 118 -3.32 5.92 11.63
CA SER A 118 -3.32 6.31 13.05
C SER A 118 -1.98 5.97 13.72
N PRO A 119 -1.49 6.84 14.63
CA PRO A 119 -0.34 6.55 15.47
C PRO A 119 -0.65 5.52 16.58
N GLU A 120 -1.93 5.29 16.89
CA GLU A 120 -2.35 4.30 17.89
C GLU A 120 -2.25 2.89 17.32
N THR A 121 -2.10 1.87 18.17
CA THR A 121 -2.11 0.48 17.70
C THR A 121 -3.52 0.08 17.25
N HIS A 122 -3.65 -0.35 15.99
CA HIS A 122 -4.89 -0.88 15.43
C HIS A 122 -4.71 -2.31 14.98
N ILE A 123 -5.71 -3.14 15.27
CA ILE A 123 -5.79 -4.51 14.79
C ILE A 123 -6.55 -4.50 13.47
N ALA A 124 -6.01 -5.18 12.46
CA ALA A 124 -6.67 -5.33 11.18
C ALA A 124 -7.93 -6.21 11.30
N PRO A 125 -9.05 -5.83 10.68
CA PRO A 125 -10.22 -6.69 10.56
C PRO A 125 -9.83 -8.03 9.89
N THR A 126 -10.36 -9.13 10.40
CA THR A 126 -10.11 -10.47 9.84
C THR A 126 -10.61 -10.61 8.40
N GLU A 127 -11.60 -9.80 8.04
CA GLU A 127 -12.25 -9.74 6.74
C GLU A 127 -11.33 -9.26 5.62
N LEU A 128 -10.22 -8.57 5.95
CA LEU A 128 -9.18 -8.25 4.96
C LEU A 128 -8.58 -9.52 4.33
N ALA A 129 -8.59 -10.66 5.04
CA ALA A 129 -8.14 -11.94 4.48
C ALA A 129 -9.02 -12.42 3.32
N ASN A 130 -10.28 -11.98 3.27
CA ASN A 130 -11.22 -12.34 2.22
C ASN A 130 -11.16 -11.39 1.02
N ALA A 131 -10.44 -10.27 1.12
CA ALA A 131 -10.41 -9.22 0.11
C ALA A 131 -10.12 -9.75 -1.31
N VAL A 132 -9.23 -10.72 -1.42
CA VAL A 132 -8.97 -11.48 -2.65
C VAL A 132 -9.16 -12.96 -2.33
N PRO A 133 -9.96 -13.71 -3.11
CA PRO A 133 -10.13 -15.14 -2.86
C PRO A 133 -8.81 -15.90 -2.99
N ALA A 134 -8.66 -16.97 -2.21
CA ALA A 134 -7.46 -17.80 -2.23
C ALA A 134 -7.21 -18.40 -3.63
N GLY A 135 -5.94 -18.48 -4.04
CA GLY A 135 -5.52 -19.02 -5.34
C GLY A 135 -5.65 -18.05 -6.51
N TRP A 136 -6.19 -16.85 -6.30
CA TRP A 136 -6.27 -15.84 -7.36
C TRP A 136 -4.91 -15.19 -7.62
N ASN A 137 -4.69 -14.87 -8.89
CA ASN A 137 -3.46 -14.31 -9.42
C ASN A 137 -3.56 -12.79 -9.54
N PHE A 138 -2.50 -12.10 -9.13
CA PHE A 138 -2.40 -10.66 -9.34
C PHE A 138 -2.26 -10.35 -10.83
N CYS A 139 -3.12 -9.49 -11.34
CA CYS A 139 -3.06 -8.96 -12.69
C CYS A 139 -2.11 -7.75 -12.73
N ARG A 140 -2.53 -6.61 -12.17
CA ARG A 140 -1.71 -5.40 -12.13
C ARG A 140 -2.26 -4.34 -11.16
N THR A 141 -1.41 -3.37 -10.84
CA THR A 141 -1.83 -2.08 -10.30
C THR A 141 -2.02 -1.10 -11.45
N LEU A 142 -3.11 -0.34 -11.42
CA LEU A 142 -3.30 0.84 -12.27
C LEU A 142 -3.24 2.09 -11.43
N THR A 143 -2.41 3.04 -11.85
CA THR A 143 -2.47 4.41 -11.38
C THR A 143 -3.47 5.18 -12.22
N VAL A 144 -4.48 5.77 -11.57
CA VAL A 144 -5.60 6.45 -12.22
C VAL A 144 -5.63 7.90 -11.75
N ARG A 145 -5.60 8.86 -12.69
CA ARG A 145 -5.66 10.30 -12.41
C ARG A 145 -7.09 10.79 -12.14
N ALA A 146 -7.73 10.19 -11.15
CA ALA A 146 -9.05 10.56 -10.67
C ALA A 146 -9.15 10.31 -9.16
N PRO A 147 -10.08 10.97 -8.46
CA PRO A 147 -10.42 10.63 -7.08
C PRO A 147 -10.85 9.16 -6.94
N ALA A 148 -10.59 8.54 -5.79
CA ALA A 148 -11.01 7.17 -5.52
C ALA A 148 -12.54 6.98 -5.60
N SER A 149 -13.32 8.02 -5.30
CA SER A 149 -14.78 8.01 -5.45
C SER A 149 -15.21 7.82 -6.91
N THR A 150 -14.54 8.47 -7.87
CA THR A 150 -14.78 8.27 -9.31
C THR A 150 -14.46 6.85 -9.73
N VAL A 151 -13.33 6.31 -9.27
CA VAL A 151 -12.96 4.90 -9.53
C VAL A 151 -14.06 3.95 -9.04
N ARG A 152 -14.51 4.11 -7.79
CA ARG A 152 -15.58 3.28 -7.20
C ARG A 152 -16.88 3.37 -8.00
N LYS A 153 -17.30 4.58 -8.42
CA LYS A 153 -18.47 4.78 -9.29
C LYS A 153 -18.32 3.99 -10.61
N MET A 154 -17.14 4.01 -11.21
CA MET A 154 -16.89 3.29 -12.47
C MET A 154 -16.82 1.78 -12.28
N LEU A 155 -16.20 1.27 -11.21
CA LEU A 155 -16.23 -0.17 -10.91
C LEU A 155 -17.68 -0.68 -10.79
N ALA A 156 -18.54 0.08 -10.10
CA ALA A 156 -19.97 -0.24 -9.99
C ALA A 156 -20.67 -0.28 -11.36
N ARG A 157 -20.40 0.69 -12.23
CA ARG A 157 -20.97 0.75 -13.60
C ARG A 157 -20.55 -0.43 -14.48
N HIS A 158 -19.37 -0.99 -14.23
CA HIS A 158 -18.88 -2.19 -14.90
C HIS A 158 -19.31 -3.49 -14.21
N GLY A 159 -20.27 -3.42 -13.27
CA GLY A 159 -20.86 -4.60 -12.64
C GLY A 159 -20.03 -5.21 -11.51
N LEU A 160 -18.98 -4.52 -11.03
CA LEU A 160 -18.30 -4.94 -9.81
C LEU A 160 -19.07 -4.44 -8.59
N VAL A 161 -19.25 -5.34 -7.63
CA VAL A 161 -19.99 -5.08 -6.39
C VAL A 161 -18.99 -4.89 -5.25
N ALA A 162 -19.21 -3.86 -4.44
CA ALA A 162 -18.40 -3.59 -3.26
C ALA A 162 -18.76 -4.53 -2.10
N ASP A 163 -17.74 -5.08 -1.47
CA ASP A 163 -17.80 -5.75 -0.18
C ASP A 163 -17.22 -4.80 0.88
N ALA A 164 -18.11 -4.20 1.67
CA ALA A 164 -17.73 -3.21 2.67
C ALA A 164 -16.83 -3.79 3.77
N ALA A 165 -16.93 -5.10 4.05
CA ALA A 165 -16.20 -5.72 5.16
C ALA A 165 -14.72 -5.91 4.80
N SER A 166 -14.43 -6.33 3.58
CA SER A 166 -13.06 -6.53 3.09
C SER A 166 -12.49 -5.34 2.30
N GLY A 167 -13.34 -4.37 1.93
CA GLY A 167 -12.97 -3.24 1.07
C GLY A 167 -12.83 -3.58 -0.41
N ALA A 168 -13.08 -4.84 -0.80
CA ALA A 168 -12.92 -5.34 -2.15
C ALA A 168 -14.10 -5.04 -3.07
N TRP A 169 -13.82 -4.98 -4.36
CA TRP A 169 -14.80 -4.94 -5.43
C TRP A 169 -14.71 -6.24 -6.22
N ARG A 170 -15.82 -6.95 -6.45
CA ARG A 170 -15.81 -8.25 -7.15
C ARG A 170 -16.88 -8.30 -8.23
N GLY A 171 -16.57 -8.96 -9.34
CA GLY A 171 -17.48 -9.13 -10.47
C GLY A 171 -16.73 -9.73 -11.66
N GLN A 172 -17.17 -9.38 -12.87
CA GLN A 172 -16.48 -9.77 -14.10
C GLN A 172 -16.14 -8.55 -14.93
N LEU A 173 -14.94 -8.53 -15.52
CA LEU A 173 -14.56 -7.59 -16.56
C LEU A 173 -14.26 -8.41 -17.82
N ASP A 174 -15.00 -8.14 -18.89
CA ASP A 174 -14.94 -8.88 -20.15
C ASP A 174 -14.96 -10.41 -19.91
N GLU A 175 -15.96 -10.87 -19.13
CA GLU A 175 -16.20 -12.27 -18.76
C GLU A 175 -15.13 -12.90 -17.85
N VAL A 176 -14.11 -12.15 -17.44
CA VAL A 176 -13.06 -12.64 -16.53
C VAL A 176 -13.40 -12.28 -15.08
N ASN A 177 -13.48 -13.28 -14.20
CA ASN A 177 -13.68 -13.07 -12.77
C ASN A 177 -12.58 -12.16 -12.21
N THR A 178 -13.00 -11.06 -11.59
CA THR A 178 -12.12 -9.95 -11.23
C THR A 178 -12.41 -9.49 -9.80
N ALA A 179 -11.33 -9.28 -9.05
CA ALA A 179 -11.34 -8.62 -7.76
C ALA A 179 -10.48 -7.36 -7.85
N ALA A 180 -10.93 -6.26 -7.26
CA ALA A 180 -10.24 -4.99 -7.27
C ALA A 180 -10.17 -4.36 -5.88
N LEU A 181 -9.01 -3.81 -5.53
CA LEU A 181 -8.81 -3.00 -4.32
C LEU A 181 -8.47 -1.57 -4.72
N VAL A 182 -9.25 -0.63 -4.20
CA VAL A 182 -9.09 0.80 -4.51
C VAL A 182 -8.40 1.49 -3.35
N LEU A 183 -7.26 2.10 -3.65
CA LEU A 183 -6.49 2.95 -2.75
C LEU A 183 -6.73 4.41 -3.12
N ASP A 184 -7.19 5.19 -2.14
CA ASP A 184 -7.10 6.65 -2.21
C ASP A 184 -5.66 7.05 -1.91
N ALA A 185 -4.91 7.42 -2.94
CA ALA A 185 -3.50 7.75 -2.80
C ALA A 185 -3.31 9.25 -2.54
N GLN A 186 -4.04 10.10 -3.27
CA GLN A 186 -4.11 11.57 -3.14
C GLN A 186 -5.48 12.05 -3.66
N PRO A 187 -5.90 13.31 -3.41
CA PRO A 187 -7.23 13.79 -3.80
C PRO A 187 -7.63 13.58 -5.26
N SER A 188 -6.67 13.55 -6.19
CA SER A 188 -6.88 13.34 -7.63
C SER A 188 -6.10 12.14 -8.20
N LEU A 189 -5.63 11.24 -7.33
CA LEU A 189 -4.83 10.09 -7.69
C LEU A 189 -5.30 8.87 -6.90
N ALA A 190 -5.77 7.84 -7.59
CA ALA A 190 -6.15 6.57 -7.00
C ALA A 190 -5.34 5.43 -7.61
N PHE A 191 -5.01 4.43 -6.81
CA PHE A 191 -4.45 3.17 -7.31
C PHE A 191 -5.52 2.09 -7.26
N VAL A 192 -5.53 1.22 -8.26
CA VAL A 192 -6.44 0.08 -8.31
C VAL A 192 -5.63 -1.18 -8.55
N HIS A 193 -5.66 -2.09 -7.59
CA HIS A 193 -5.00 -3.38 -7.67
C HIS A 193 -6.00 -4.41 -8.16
N PHE A 194 -5.69 -5.15 -9.22
CA PHE A 194 -6.58 -6.14 -9.82
C PHE A 194 -6.05 -7.56 -9.67
N TRP A 195 -6.95 -8.50 -9.41
CA TRP A 195 -6.72 -9.95 -9.35
C TRP A 195 -7.77 -10.70 -10.16
N SER A 196 -7.45 -11.96 -10.50
CA SER A 196 -8.34 -12.88 -11.18
C SER A 196 -7.99 -14.34 -10.86
N ASP A 197 -8.95 -15.24 -10.99
CA ASP A 197 -8.72 -16.69 -11.00
C ASP A 197 -7.99 -17.18 -12.27
N ALA A 198 -7.87 -16.34 -13.29
CA ALA A 198 -7.16 -16.66 -14.53
C ALA A 198 -5.69 -17.03 -14.29
N HIS A 199 -5.20 -18.03 -15.01
CA HIS A 199 -3.79 -18.40 -15.03
C HIS A 199 -2.94 -17.21 -15.53
N PRO A 200 -1.80 -16.86 -14.89
CA PRO A 200 -1.02 -15.66 -15.24
C PRO A 200 -0.58 -15.58 -16.71
N ALA A 201 -0.23 -16.71 -17.32
CA ALA A 201 0.16 -16.79 -18.73
C ALA A 201 -1.01 -17.18 -19.67
N GLY A 202 -2.24 -17.20 -19.16
CA GLY A 202 -3.42 -17.62 -19.91
C GLY A 202 -4.06 -16.50 -20.74
N HIS A 203 -4.89 -16.88 -21.71
CA HIS A 203 -5.64 -15.93 -22.54
C HIS A 203 -6.56 -15.02 -21.71
N ALA A 204 -7.27 -15.58 -20.72
CA ALA A 204 -8.13 -14.81 -19.83
C ALA A 204 -7.38 -13.70 -19.07
N MET A 205 -6.13 -13.92 -18.65
CA MET A 205 -5.32 -12.87 -18.02
C MET A 205 -4.97 -11.75 -19.01
N THR A 206 -4.72 -12.10 -20.28
CA THR A 206 -4.51 -11.12 -21.35
C THR A 206 -5.77 -10.29 -21.61
N VAL A 207 -6.94 -10.93 -21.66
CA VAL A 207 -8.25 -10.26 -21.77
C VAL A 207 -8.43 -9.27 -20.62
N LEU A 208 -8.17 -9.71 -19.38
CA LEU A 208 -8.29 -8.83 -18.22
C LEU A 208 -7.34 -7.63 -18.30
N HIS A 209 -6.08 -7.83 -18.72
CA HIS A 209 -5.14 -6.72 -18.91
C HIS A 209 -5.65 -5.65 -19.87
N VAL A 210 -6.33 -6.06 -20.95
CA VAL A 210 -6.97 -5.16 -21.91
C VAL A 210 -8.17 -4.47 -21.28
N ALA A 211 -9.05 -5.23 -20.62
CA ALA A 211 -10.26 -4.71 -19.98
C ALA A 211 -9.94 -3.66 -18.90
N VAL A 212 -8.97 -3.92 -18.02
CA VAL A 212 -8.58 -2.94 -16.97
C VAL A 212 -7.92 -1.70 -17.57
N ARG A 213 -7.19 -1.82 -18.69
CA ARG A 213 -6.62 -0.67 -19.40
C ARG A 213 -7.72 0.21 -19.99
N ARG A 214 -8.73 -0.39 -20.61
CA ARG A 214 -9.90 0.32 -21.13
C ARG A 214 -10.67 1.02 -20.02
N LEU A 215 -10.93 0.31 -18.91
CA LEU A 215 -11.56 0.86 -17.71
C LEU A 215 -10.80 2.09 -17.17
N ARG A 216 -9.47 2.06 -17.11
CA ARG A 216 -8.68 3.24 -16.71
C ARG A 216 -8.95 4.44 -17.63
N SER A 217 -8.93 4.23 -18.95
CA SER A 217 -9.19 5.31 -19.91
C SER A 217 -10.60 5.89 -19.72
N GLU A 218 -11.60 5.04 -19.48
CA GLU A 218 -12.97 5.46 -19.19
C GLU A 218 -13.07 6.24 -17.87
N ILE A 219 -12.36 5.81 -16.81
CA ILE A 219 -12.32 6.55 -15.53
C ILE A 219 -11.67 7.93 -15.72
N GLU A 220 -10.53 8.02 -16.40
CA GLU A 220 -9.83 9.30 -16.59
C GLU A 220 -10.60 10.26 -17.52
N ALA A 221 -11.49 9.73 -18.38
CA ALA A 221 -12.39 10.52 -19.22
C ALA A 221 -13.72 10.88 -18.54
N PHE A 222 -14.03 10.27 -17.39
CA PHE A 222 -15.28 10.54 -16.68
C PHE A 222 -15.31 11.97 -16.15
N PRO A 223 -16.43 12.72 -16.31
CA PRO A 223 -16.53 14.09 -15.82
C PRO A 223 -16.15 14.18 -14.34
N LYS A 224 -15.30 15.16 -14.02
CA LYS A 224 -14.94 15.46 -12.64
C LYS A 224 -16.04 16.35 -12.09
N ASP A 225 -16.74 15.86 -11.06
CA ASP A 225 -17.69 16.64 -10.27
C ASP A 225 -16.98 17.86 -9.64
#